data_AF-X1HNQ1-F1
#
_entry.id   AF-X1HNQ1-F1
#
_cell.length_a   1.000
_cell.length_b   1.000
_cell.length_c   1.000
_cell.angle_alpha   90.00
_cell.angle_beta   90.00
_cell.angle_gamma   90.00
#
_symmetry.space_group_name_H-M   'P 1'
#
loop_
_entity.id
_entity.type
_entity.pdbx_description
1 polymer ?
#
loop_
_entity_poly.entity_id
_entity_poly.type
_entity_poly.pdbx_seq_one_letter_code
_entity_poly.pdbx_strand_id
1 'polypeptide(L)'
;KLLGQGQGRVPDGLAIARDESYAIIWDAKIRNNSYSMGTDDRTIREYIHTQSRDLKRRHSLRNIYYLIVSSCFSDDFDDSIRSIKMETNVNEVCLVEADALVEMVDAKLRSPLFIALGSDGIQQLFAISGVLTGDMVKEFLI
;
A
#
# COMPACT_ATOMS: atom_id res chain seq x y z
N LYS A 1 -27.82 -14.17 -3.05
CA LYS A 1 -26.89 -13.73 -1.99
C LYS A 1 -26.89 -12.21 -2.01
N LEU A 2 -27.45 -11.56 -0.98
CA LEU A 2 -27.58 -10.10 -0.88
C LEU A 2 -26.19 -9.46 -0.89
N LEU A 3 -25.85 -8.77 -1.98
CA LEU A 3 -24.59 -8.05 -2.15
C LEU A 3 -24.77 -6.60 -1.75
N GLY A 4 -23.98 -6.15 -0.77
CA GLY A 4 -23.52 -4.76 -0.75
C GLY A 4 -24.23 -3.74 0.15
N GLN A 5 -25.22 -4.12 0.96
CA GLN A 5 -25.72 -3.22 2.01
C GLN A 5 -25.48 -3.82 3.41
N GLY A 6 -24.45 -3.33 4.09
CA GLY A 6 -24.26 -3.56 5.53
C GLY A 6 -22.89 -4.05 6.02
N GLN A 7 -21.90 -4.29 5.15
CA GLN A 7 -20.57 -4.78 5.60
C GLN A 7 -19.46 -3.72 5.69
N GLY A 8 -19.78 -2.44 5.45
CA GLY A 8 -18.75 -1.40 5.33
C GLY A 8 -17.91 -1.56 4.05
N ARG A 9 -17.08 -0.57 3.73
CA ARG A 9 -16.11 -0.71 2.62
C ARG A 9 -14.99 -1.65 3.08
N VAL A 10 -14.55 -2.51 2.16
CA VAL A 10 -13.45 -3.46 2.32
C VAL A 10 -12.37 -3.02 1.33
N PRO A 11 -11.07 -3.16 1.64
CA PRO A 11 -10.03 -2.87 0.67
C PRO A 11 -10.13 -3.80 -0.55
N ASP A 12 -9.52 -3.37 -1.65
CA ASP A 12 -9.44 -4.18 -2.86
C ASP A 12 -8.58 -5.45 -2.68
N GLY A 13 -7.62 -5.42 -1.76
CA GLY A 13 -7.02 -6.66 -1.28
C GLY A 13 -6.01 -6.55 -0.14
N LEU A 14 -5.47 -7.72 0.23
CA LEU A 14 -4.52 -7.95 1.32
C LEU A 14 -3.51 -9.02 0.91
N ALA A 15 -2.22 -8.74 1.11
CA ALA A 15 -1.11 -9.67 0.93
C ALA A 15 -0.33 -9.77 2.24
N ILE A 16 0.15 -10.97 2.57
CA ILE A 16 0.88 -11.25 3.80
C ILE A 16 2.16 -12.00 3.44
N ALA A 17 3.30 -11.40 3.77
CA ALA A 17 4.63 -11.99 3.71
C ALA A 17 5.01 -12.44 5.13
N ARG A 18 4.74 -13.71 5.46
CA ARG A 18 4.90 -14.22 6.83
C ARG A 18 6.36 -14.32 7.26
N ASP A 19 7.21 -14.78 6.35
CA ASP A 19 8.63 -15.00 6.63
C ASP A 19 9.36 -13.65 6.82
N GLU A 20 8.92 -12.63 6.08
CA GLU A 20 9.41 -11.25 6.17
C GLU A 20 8.65 -10.41 7.21
N SER A 21 7.64 -10.98 7.87
CA SER A 21 6.82 -10.34 8.90
C SER A 21 6.17 -9.01 8.50
N TYR A 22 5.59 -8.95 7.29
CA TYR A 22 4.80 -7.79 6.88
C TYR A 22 3.51 -8.12 6.12
N ALA A 23 2.63 -7.13 6.05
CA ALA A 23 1.44 -7.17 5.20
C ALA A 23 1.29 -5.89 4.38
N ILE A 24 0.61 -6.03 3.25
CA ILE A 24 0.19 -4.95 2.37
C ILE A 24 -1.33 -5.01 2.28
N ILE A 25 -1.99 -3.92 2.65
CA ILE A 25 -3.39 -3.67 2.33
C ILE A 25 -3.39 -2.72 1.14
N TRP A 26 -4.22 -2.94 0.12
CA TRP A 26 -4.26 -2.02 -1.02
C TRP A 26 -5.66 -1.69 -1.51
N ASP A 27 -5.75 -0.51 -2.11
CA ASP A 27 -6.88 -0.04 -2.91
C ASP A 27 -6.38 0.43 -4.28
N ALA A 28 -7.06 0.02 -5.34
CA ALA A 28 -6.88 0.56 -6.68
C ALA A 28 -7.91 1.67 -6.93
N LYS A 29 -7.44 2.82 -7.41
CA LYS A 29 -8.28 3.96 -7.78
C LYS A 29 -8.13 4.23 -9.27
N ILE A 30 -9.23 4.16 -10.01
CA ILE A 30 -9.29 4.52 -11.44
C ILE A 30 -9.84 5.95 -11.53
N ARG A 31 -9.04 6.90 -12.00
CA ARG A 31 -9.50 8.27 -12.32
C ARG A 31 -8.76 8.80 -13.56
N ASN A 32 -9.48 9.51 -14.43
CA ASN A 32 -8.90 10.24 -15.58
C ASN A 32 -8.18 11.54 -15.17
N ASN A 33 -8.28 11.95 -13.91
CA ASN A 33 -7.70 13.17 -13.36
C ASN A 33 -7.01 12.83 -12.03
N SER A 34 -6.08 13.66 -11.58
CA SER A 34 -5.27 13.39 -10.39
C SER A 34 -6.13 13.04 -9.16
N TYR A 35 -5.68 12.04 -8.40
CA TYR A 35 -6.38 11.62 -7.17
C TYR A 35 -6.40 12.77 -6.15
N SER A 36 -7.46 12.88 -5.37
CA SER A 36 -7.54 13.80 -4.22
C SER A 36 -8.28 13.07 -3.11
N MET A 37 -7.67 13.05 -1.93
CA MET A 37 -7.97 12.13 -0.84
C MET A 37 -9.05 12.65 0.13
N GLY A 38 -9.42 13.93 0.01
CA GLY A 38 -10.18 14.66 1.04
C GLY A 38 -11.62 14.20 1.32
N THR A 39 -12.30 13.43 0.46
CA THR A 39 -13.72 13.07 0.68
C THR A 39 -13.94 11.62 1.16
N ASP A 40 -13.08 10.67 0.76
CA ASP A 40 -13.22 9.24 1.10
C ASP A 40 -12.48 8.84 2.39
N ASP A 41 -11.73 9.77 2.97
CA ASP A 41 -10.72 9.52 3.99
C ASP A 41 -11.25 8.85 5.27
N ARG A 42 -12.45 9.23 5.73
CA ARG A 42 -13.03 8.66 6.96
C ARG A 42 -13.31 7.18 6.83
N THR A 43 -13.90 6.76 5.71
CA THR A 43 -14.28 5.36 5.51
C THR A 43 -13.03 4.50 5.35
N ILE A 44 -12.03 5.03 4.64
CA ILE A 44 -10.71 4.43 4.47
C ILE A 44 -10.05 4.16 5.83
N ARG A 45 -10.03 5.17 6.70
CA ARG A 45 -9.48 5.05 8.06
C ARG A 45 -10.18 3.99 8.90
N GLU A 46 -11.51 3.92 8.88
CA GLU A 46 -12.28 2.98 9.69
C GLU A 46 -11.96 1.51 9.35
N TYR A 47 -11.91 1.14 8.07
CA TYR A 47 -11.59 -0.24 7.70
C TYR A 47 -10.08 -0.55 7.83
N ILE A 48 -9.19 0.38 7.49
CA ILE A 48 -7.74 0.18 7.69
C ILE A 48 -7.44 0.02 9.17
N HIS A 49 -8.03 0.83 10.04
CA HIS A 49 -7.85 0.70 11.48
C HIS A 49 -8.24 -0.71 11.94
N THR A 50 -9.43 -1.17 11.54
CA THR A 50 -9.96 -2.47 11.94
C THR A 50 -9.04 -3.60 11.45
N GLN A 51 -8.67 -3.60 10.18
CA GLN A 51 -7.85 -4.65 9.59
C GLN A 51 -6.40 -4.65 10.10
N SER A 52 -5.77 -3.48 10.17
CA SER A 52 -4.40 -3.37 10.68
C SER A 52 -4.28 -3.82 12.14
N ARG A 53 -5.31 -3.58 12.95
CA ARG A 53 -5.40 -4.08 14.33
C ARG A 53 -5.55 -5.60 14.38
N ASP A 54 -6.39 -6.17 13.52
CA ASP A 54 -6.57 -7.63 13.43
C ASP A 54 -5.30 -8.32 12.92
N LEU A 55 -4.60 -7.73 11.95
CA LEU A 55 -3.34 -8.23 11.42
C LEU A 55 -2.25 -8.25 12.51
N LYS A 56 -2.06 -7.16 13.27
CA LYS A 56 -1.11 -7.14 14.40
C LYS A 56 -1.44 -8.21 15.45
N ARG A 57 -2.71 -8.38 15.79
CA ARG A 57 -3.14 -9.32 16.83
C ARG A 57 -3.02 -10.79 16.43
N ARG A 58 -3.40 -11.13 15.19
CA ARG A 58 -3.52 -12.52 14.75
C ARG A 58 -2.25 -13.08 14.12
N HIS A 59 -1.44 -12.22 13.52
CA HIS A 59 -0.30 -12.64 12.71
C HIS A 59 1.04 -12.15 13.25
N SER A 60 1.04 -11.37 14.34
CA SER A 60 2.25 -10.83 14.97
C SER A 60 3.20 -10.16 13.97
N LEU A 61 2.63 -9.53 12.93
CA LEU A 61 3.40 -8.89 11.86
C LEU A 61 4.08 -7.63 12.40
N ARG A 62 5.33 -7.43 12.01
CA ARG A 62 6.13 -6.26 12.40
C ARG A 62 5.70 -5.01 11.65
N ASN A 63 5.48 -5.14 10.33
CA ASN A 63 5.17 -4.02 9.46
C ASN A 63 3.85 -4.23 8.71
N ILE A 64 3.06 -3.17 8.58
CA ILE A 64 1.82 -3.14 7.80
C ILE A 64 1.87 -1.89 6.93
N TYR A 65 1.78 -2.07 5.62
CA TYR A 65 1.76 -0.98 4.65
C TYR A 65 0.37 -0.84 4.06
N TYR A 66 -0.05 0.39 3.81
CA TYR A 66 -1.26 0.66 3.05
C TYR A 66 -0.87 1.28 1.70
N LEU A 67 -1.27 0.65 0.62
CA LEU A 67 -0.97 1.09 -0.74
C LEU A 67 -2.23 1.66 -1.37
N ILE A 68 -2.09 2.85 -1.95
CA ILE A 68 -3.08 3.37 -2.89
C ILE A 68 -2.45 3.26 -4.26
N VAL A 69 -3.10 2.51 -5.16
CA VAL A 69 -2.60 2.27 -6.51
C VAL A 69 -3.41 3.12 -7.48
N SER A 70 -2.75 3.93 -8.29
CA SER A 70 -3.37 4.79 -9.31
C SER A 70 -2.47 4.87 -10.54
N SER A 71 -3.00 5.34 -11.67
CA SER A 71 -2.17 5.63 -12.85
C SER A 71 -1.29 6.87 -12.67
N CYS A 72 -1.70 7.80 -11.81
CA CYS A 72 -0.96 9.01 -11.49
C CYS A 72 -1.46 9.63 -10.18
N PHE A 73 -0.63 10.50 -9.60
CA PHE A 73 -0.89 11.27 -8.38
C PHE A 73 -0.61 12.76 -8.64
N SER A 74 -1.34 13.67 -7.97
CA SER A 74 -0.95 15.09 -7.89
C SER A 74 -0.23 15.36 -6.58
N ASP A 75 0.53 16.44 -6.52
CA ASP A 75 1.09 16.87 -5.24
C ASP A 75 -0.06 17.34 -4.31
N ASP A 76 0.13 17.14 -2.99
CA ASP A 76 -0.80 17.46 -1.88
C ASP A 76 -1.55 16.26 -1.24
N PHE A 77 -0.79 15.27 -0.72
CA PHE A 77 -1.34 14.15 0.07
C PHE A 77 -0.73 13.99 1.47
N ASP A 78 0.27 14.80 1.82
CA ASP A 78 1.06 14.62 3.03
C ASP A 78 0.21 14.62 4.30
N ASP A 79 -0.79 15.51 4.37
CA ASP A 79 -1.69 15.61 5.52
C ASP A 79 -2.60 14.37 5.65
N SER A 80 -3.12 13.85 4.54
CA SER A 80 -3.94 12.62 4.54
C SER A 80 -3.10 11.40 4.91
N ILE A 81 -1.91 11.26 4.33
CA ILE A 81 -0.96 10.18 4.67
C ILE A 81 -0.66 10.22 6.17
N ARG A 82 -0.32 11.41 6.69
CA ARG A 82 0.01 11.60 8.11
C ARG A 82 -1.18 11.27 9.01
N SER A 83 -2.38 11.72 8.66
CA SER A 83 -3.60 11.45 9.43
C SER A 83 -3.92 9.95 9.48
N ILE A 84 -3.82 9.22 8.37
CA ILE A 84 -4.03 7.75 8.36
C ILE A 84 -3.01 7.04 9.25
N LYS A 85 -1.74 7.43 9.18
CA LYS A 85 -0.68 6.83 10.02
C LYS A 85 -0.91 7.06 11.50
N MET A 86 -1.38 8.25 11.88
CA MET A 86 -1.69 8.59 13.27
C MET A 86 -2.92 7.85 13.81
N GLU A 87 -3.91 7.59 12.97
CA GLU A 87 -5.21 7.01 13.38
C GLU A 87 -5.27 5.48 13.23
N THR A 88 -4.28 4.86 12.59
CA THR A 88 -4.29 3.42 12.29
C THR A 88 -2.99 2.72 12.73
N ASN A 89 -2.88 1.40 12.48
CA ASN A 89 -1.68 0.63 12.83
C ASN A 89 -0.71 0.42 11.66
N VAL A 90 -0.91 1.14 10.55
CA VAL A 90 -0.01 1.06 9.40
C VAL A 90 1.27 1.83 9.68
N ASN A 91 2.38 1.29 9.18
CA ASN A 91 3.70 1.90 9.29
C ASN A 91 3.89 3.01 8.26
N GLU A 92 3.36 2.81 7.05
CA GLU A 92 3.44 3.79 5.96
C GLU A 92 2.20 3.70 5.06
N VAL A 93 1.87 4.84 4.44
CA VAL A 93 0.92 4.92 3.33
C VAL A 93 1.71 5.24 2.07
N CYS A 94 1.71 4.31 1.12
CA CYS A 94 2.49 4.42 -0.10
C CYS A 94 1.55 4.68 -1.29
N LEU A 95 1.78 5.77 -2.02
CA LEU A 95 1.05 6.08 -3.24
C LEU A 95 1.82 5.46 -4.41
N VAL A 96 1.31 4.38 -4.97
CA VAL A 96 2.07 3.59 -5.96
C VAL A 96 1.48 3.79 -7.34
N GLU A 97 2.29 4.30 -8.25
CA GLU A 97 1.89 4.37 -9.65
C GLU A 97 1.82 2.97 -10.26
N ALA A 98 0.88 2.77 -11.19
CA ALA A 98 0.67 1.46 -11.80
C ALA A 98 1.91 0.97 -12.55
N ASP A 99 2.71 1.87 -13.13
CA ASP A 99 3.99 1.56 -13.77
C ASP A 99 5.02 1.04 -12.74
N ALA A 100 5.09 1.63 -11.55
CA ALA A 100 5.98 1.20 -10.47
C ALA A 100 5.71 -0.25 -10.05
N LEU A 101 4.45 -0.66 -9.95
CA LEU A 101 4.10 -2.06 -9.69
C LEU A 101 4.60 -2.99 -10.81
N VAL A 102 4.46 -2.59 -12.07
CA VAL A 102 4.93 -3.37 -13.22
C VAL A 102 6.46 -3.51 -13.16
N GLU A 103 7.17 -2.44 -12.85
CA GLU A 103 8.63 -2.44 -12.73
C GLU A 103 9.10 -3.34 -11.57
N MET A 104 8.40 -3.34 -10.42
CA MET A 104 8.73 -4.24 -9.31
C MET A 104 8.59 -5.72 -9.71
N VAL A 105 7.50 -6.05 -10.41
CA VAL A 105 7.22 -7.40 -10.87
C VAL A 105 8.23 -7.82 -11.92
N ASP A 106 8.52 -6.97 -12.91
CA ASP A 106 9.52 -7.25 -13.95
C ASP A 106 10.91 -7.47 -13.33
N ALA A 107 11.35 -6.59 -12.43
CA ALA A 107 12.62 -6.73 -11.73
C ALA A 107 12.68 -8.08 -10.97
N LYS A 108 11.65 -8.40 -10.19
CA LYS A 108 11.59 -9.66 -9.44
C LYS A 108 11.58 -10.90 -10.33
N LEU A 109 10.93 -10.84 -11.49
CA LEU A 109 10.90 -11.96 -12.44
C LEU A 109 12.23 -12.14 -13.18
N ARG A 110 12.95 -11.05 -13.48
CA ARG A 110 14.27 -11.09 -14.11
C ARG A 110 15.35 -11.64 -13.17
N SER A 111 15.28 -11.25 -11.89
CA SER A 111 16.31 -11.57 -10.90
C SER A 111 15.71 -12.17 -9.61
N PRO A 112 15.02 -13.33 -9.70
CA PRO A 112 14.18 -13.84 -8.60
C PRO A 112 14.95 -14.23 -7.34
N LEU A 113 16.23 -14.62 -7.48
CA LEU A 113 17.10 -15.00 -6.36
C LEU A 113 17.85 -13.82 -5.75
N PHE A 114 17.98 -12.71 -6.47
CA PHE A 114 18.75 -11.54 -6.01
C PHE A 114 17.86 -10.47 -5.38
N ILE A 115 16.62 -10.33 -5.86
CA ILE A 115 15.67 -9.36 -5.31
C ILE A 115 14.86 -10.03 -4.21
N ALA A 116 15.18 -9.74 -2.96
CA ALA A 116 14.45 -10.25 -1.81
C ALA A 116 13.06 -9.59 -1.68
N LEU A 117 12.12 -10.27 -1.00
CA LEU A 117 10.81 -9.70 -0.66
C LEU A 117 10.83 -8.91 0.66
N GLY A 118 11.88 -9.10 1.47
CA GLY A 118 12.02 -8.52 2.79
C GLY A 118 12.63 -7.12 2.79
N SER A 119 13.09 -6.69 3.97
CA SER A 119 13.63 -5.35 4.22
C SER A 119 14.93 -5.04 3.49
N ASP A 120 15.52 -6.01 2.81
CA ASP A 120 16.71 -5.93 1.95
C ASP A 120 16.35 -5.91 0.45
N GLY A 121 15.06 -5.88 0.11
CA GLY A 121 14.58 -5.78 -1.27
C GLY A 121 13.27 -5.01 -1.37
N ILE A 122 12.23 -5.61 -1.95
CA ILE A 122 10.98 -4.94 -2.35
C ILE A 122 10.31 -4.21 -1.18
N GLN A 123 10.39 -4.73 0.06
CA GLN A 123 9.75 -4.10 1.21
C GLN A 123 10.25 -2.66 1.46
N GLN A 124 11.50 -2.34 1.12
CA GLN A 124 12.04 -0.99 1.29
C GLN A 124 11.24 0.05 0.51
N LEU A 125 10.75 -0.31 -0.68
CA LEU A 125 9.97 0.57 -1.54
C LEU A 125 8.65 1.00 -0.87
N PHE A 126 8.03 0.09 -0.09
CA PHE A 126 6.79 0.40 0.64
C PHE A 126 7.01 1.23 1.90
N ALA A 127 8.26 1.37 2.35
CA ALA A 127 8.63 2.23 3.47
C ALA A 127 8.95 3.67 3.03
N ILE A 128 8.95 3.94 1.73
CA ILE A 128 9.14 5.28 1.18
C ILE A 128 7.84 6.07 1.35
N SER A 129 7.96 7.26 1.93
CA SER A 129 6.84 8.20 2.05
C SER A 129 6.61 8.90 0.71
N GLY A 130 5.34 9.07 0.35
CA GLY A 130 4.93 9.80 -0.85
C GLY A 130 4.64 8.91 -2.05
N VAL A 131 4.90 9.43 -3.23
CA VAL A 131 4.63 8.77 -4.51
C VAL A 131 5.82 7.89 -4.92
N LEU A 132 5.52 6.64 -5.25
CA LEU A 132 6.46 5.66 -5.75
C LEU A 132 6.23 5.46 -7.24
N THR A 133 7.22 5.88 -8.03
CA THR A 133 7.20 5.85 -9.50
C THR A 133 8.04 4.71 -10.06
N GLY A 134 7.84 4.36 -11.33
CA GLY A 134 8.66 3.35 -12.01
C GLY A 134 10.17 3.67 -12.00
N ASP A 135 10.54 4.94 -12.12
CA ASP A 135 11.94 5.36 -12.10
C ASP A 135 12.60 5.12 -10.74
N MET A 136 11.88 5.40 -9.64
CA MET A 136 12.38 5.10 -8.29
C MET A 136 12.58 3.59 -8.11
N VAL A 137 11.65 2.76 -8.61
CA VAL A 137 11.81 1.30 -8.52
C VAL A 137 13.08 0.84 -9.24
N LYS A 138 13.36 1.40 -10.42
CA LYS A 138 14.60 1.09 -11.15
C LYS A 138 15.83 1.50 -10.38
N GLU A 139 15.87 2.72 -9.85
CA GLU A 139 17.01 3.22 -9.06
C GLU A 139 17.29 2.38 -7.81
N PHE A 140 16.25 1.82 -7.18
CA PHE A 140 16.39 1.02 -5.97
C PHE A 140 16.69 -0.45 -6.22
N LEU A 141 16.21 -1.04 -7.32
CA LEU A 141 16.29 -2.48 -7.56
C LEU A 141 17.25 -2.89 -8.69
N ILE A 142 17.74 -1.95 -9.51
CA ILE A 142 18.60 -2.20 -10.68
C ILE A 142 19.92 -1.45 -10.54
#